data_AF-A0A3N5M978-F1
#
_entry.id   AF-A0A3N5M978-F1
#
_cell.length_a   1.000
_cell.length_b   1.000
_cell.length_c   1.000
_cell.angle_alpha   90.00
_cell.angle_beta   90.00
_cell.angle_gamma   90.00
#
_symmetry.space_group_name_H-M   'P 1'
#
loop_
_entity.id
_entity.type
_entity.pdbx_description
1 polymer ?
#
loop_
_entity_poly.entity_id
_entity_poly.type
_entity_poly.pdbx_seq_one_letter_code
_entity_poly.pdbx_strand_id
1 'polypeptide(L)'
;LLRGGTVVGAREIAMLAAVGCSDAAVWRKPRVGVLSTGDELVQPGEALAPAKIYDSNAPAIAAALDENGCEAIRLGALRDDEALLSVGIQRAFEICDALILSGGTSKGAGDLTYRIVGQLGRPGIVVHGVALKPGKPLCLAVCDGKPIVVLPGFPTSAMFTFHDIVAPVLRILAGLPERAERSLAARVPVRIASELGRTEFVMVALAAAENGLVAHPVGKGSGAVTAFSQADGFVTIDALADSMSAGTTTTVQLFSSHVRVPDLVIMGSHCIGLDAVIGELSRQGRSARVLALGSLGGLTALQRGECDIAPIHLMDPKGGAYNQPFLSEGMRLIPGWQRMQGFVFRKGDKRFECKALAASIEAALDDKTCVMVNRNQGAGTRTLIDGLLKGARPTGYWNQPRSHNAVAAAIAQGRADWGVAIKPVADALSLGFIPLGAEHYDFAVLESSRSVAAITAFEEALSKSHRALRVLGFVPS
;
A
#
# COMPACT_ATOMS: atom_id res chain seq x y z
N LEU A 1 38.50 25.78 -3.13
CA LEU A 1 38.76 24.34 -2.92
C LEU A 1 37.55 23.51 -3.29
N LEU A 2 36.35 23.83 -2.78
CA LEU A 2 35.07 23.35 -3.33
C LEU A 2 34.51 24.37 -4.34
N ARG A 3 33.66 23.90 -5.26
CA ARG A 3 32.89 24.76 -6.16
C ARG A 3 31.51 25.03 -5.54
N GLY A 4 30.90 26.18 -5.85
CA GLY A 4 29.51 26.43 -5.47
C GLY A 4 28.58 25.32 -5.99
N GLY A 5 27.66 24.85 -5.16
CA GLY A 5 26.76 23.73 -5.48
C GLY A 5 27.31 22.34 -5.19
N THR A 6 28.56 22.21 -4.72
CA THR A 6 29.07 20.93 -4.22
C THR A 6 28.35 20.54 -2.92
N VAL A 7 27.74 19.34 -2.90
CA VAL A 7 27.16 18.77 -1.69
C VAL A 7 28.29 18.38 -0.73
N VAL A 8 28.23 18.90 0.49
CA VAL A 8 29.27 18.69 1.51
C VAL A 8 29.00 17.37 2.26
N GLY A 9 29.81 16.35 1.99
CA GLY A 9 29.83 15.08 2.71
C GLY A 9 31.12 14.88 3.50
N ALA A 10 31.38 13.64 3.94
CA ALA A 10 32.56 13.31 4.76
C ALA A 10 33.89 13.68 4.08
N ARG A 11 33.98 13.52 2.76
CA ARG A 11 35.20 13.82 1.99
C ARG A 11 35.46 15.32 1.91
N GLU A 12 34.41 16.09 1.65
CA GLU A 12 34.47 17.53 1.56
C GLU A 12 34.79 18.16 2.92
N ILE A 13 34.19 17.65 4.01
CA ILE A 13 34.52 18.06 5.38
C ILE A 13 35.99 17.76 5.71
N ALA A 14 36.49 16.56 5.38
CA ALA A 14 37.90 16.22 5.61
C ALA A 14 38.85 17.14 4.84
N MET A 15 38.50 17.50 3.60
CA MET A 15 39.29 18.42 2.80
C MET A 15 39.30 19.84 3.39
N LEU A 16 38.15 20.36 3.83
CA LEU A 16 38.06 21.66 4.50
C LEU A 16 38.90 21.68 5.79
N ALA A 17 38.78 20.64 6.61
CA ALA A 17 39.55 20.49 7.84
C ALA A 17 41.07 20.39 7.58
N ALA A 18 41.49 19.63 6.56
CA ALA A 18 42.90 19.43 6.22
C ALA A 18 43.64 20.73 5.84
N VAL A 19 42.92 21.74 5.37
CA VAL A 19 43.48 23.07 5.06
C VAL A 19 43.24 24.11 6.16
N GLY A 20 42.75 23.69 7.33
CA GLY A 20 42.47 24.57 8.48
C GLY A 20 41.21 25.41 8.33
N CYS A 21 40.27 25.05 7.45
CA CYS A 21 39.00 25.74 7.28
C CYS A 21 37.96 25.18 8.24
N SER A 22 37.58 25.96 9.27
CA SER A 22 36.58 25.58 10.28
C SER A 22 35.14 25.79 9.82
N ASP A 23 34.91 26.76 8.92
CA ASP A 23 33.59 27.22 8.52
C ASP A 23 33.51 27.38 7.01
N ALA A 24 32.35 27.05 6.43
CA ALA A 24 32.07 27.22 5.01
C ALA A 24 30.70 27.84 4.79
N ALA A 25 30.59 28.77 3.83
CA ALA A 25 29.31 29.30 3.40
C ALA A 25 28.50 28.19 2.70
N VAL A 26 27.28 27.96 3.19
CA VAL A 26 26.36 26.94 2.68
C VAL A 26 24.99 27.54 2.40
N TRP A 27 24.22 26.88 1.55
CA TRP A 27 22.80 27.21 1.37
C TRP A 27 22.03 26.81 2.63
N ARG A 28 21.19 27.72 3.13
CA ARG A 28 20.20 27.43 4.17
C ARG A 28 19.19 26.41 3.64
N LYS A 29 18.76 25.47 4.48
CA LYS A 29 17.61 24.61 4.17
C LYS A 29 16.33 25.45 4.00
N PRO A 30 15.60 25.34 2.88
CA PRO A 30 14.31 25.98 2.71
C PRO A 30 13.33 25.47 3.75
N ARG A 31 12.58 26.38 4.40
CA ARG A 31 11.53 26.04 5.36
C ARG A 31 10.23 25.87 4.60
N VAL A 32 9.68 24.66 4.62
CA VAL A 32 8.48 24.32 3.85
C VAL A 32 7.34 23.98 4.79
N GLY A 33 6.27 24.77 4.73
CA GLY A 33 5.06 24.54 5.51
C GLY A 33 4.29 23.33 4.97
N VAL A 34 3.83 22.45 5.86
CA VAL A 34 2.98 21.31 5.52
C VAL A 34 1.69 21.40 6.32
N LEU A 35 0.57 21.53 5.61
CA LEU A 35 -0.75 21.68 6.21
C LEU A 35 -1.74 20.75 5.51
N SER A 36 -2.48 19.98 6.30
CA SER A 36 -3.52 19.11 5.78
C SER A 36 -4.90 19.75 5.92
N THR A 37 -5.84 19.37 5.06
CA THR A 37 -7.25 19.81 5.11
C THR A 37 -8.17 18.61 4.99
N GLY A 38 -9.18 18.57 5.85
CA GLY A 38 -10.24 17.57 5.80
C GLY A 38 -10.92 17.41 7.14
N ASP A 39 -12.26 17.45 7.14
CA ASP A 39 -13.05 17.19 8.34
C ASP A 39 -12.91 15.73 8.83
N GLU A 40 -12.47 14.80 7.99
CA GLU A 40 -12.24 13.40 8.33
C GLU A 40 -10.91 13.15 9.07
N LEU A 41 -9.98 14.10 9.03
CA LEU A 41 -8.61 13.88 9.50
C LEU A 41 -8.49 13.96 11.03
N VAL A 42 -7.69 13.06 11.59
CA VAL A 42 -7.19 13.10 12.98
C VAL A 42 -5.68 12.85 12.98
N GLN A 43 -4.97 13.33 14.01
CA GLN A 43 -3.51 13.17 14.05
C GLN A 43 -3.12 11.75 14.53
N PRO A 44 -2.07 11.14 13.95
CA PRO A 44 -1.55 9.86 14.44
C PRO A 44 -1.24 9.91 15.95
N GLY A 45 -1.78 8.95 16.70
CA GLY A 45 -1.65 8.87 18.17
C GLY A 45 -2.92 9.29 18.91
N GLU A 46 -3.86 9.97 18.26
CA GLU A 46 -5.18 10.29 18.81
C GLU A 46 -6.17 9.12 18.66
N ALA A 47 -7.26 9.13 19.43
CA ALA A 47 -8.31 8.12 19.29
C ALA A 47 -9.09 8.30 17.98
N LEU A 48 -9.26 7.22 17.21
CA LEU A 48 -9.98 7.25 15.94
C LEU A 48 -11.49 7.10 16.16
N ALA A 49 -12.24 8.19 16.02
CA ALA A 49 -13.70 8.14 16.01
C ALA A 49 -14.25 7.50 14.71
N PRO A 50 -15.50 7.01 14.71
CA PRO A 50 -16.13 6.50 13.48
C PRO A 50 -16.08 7.51 12.33
N ALA A 51 -15.83 7.03 11.11
CA ALA A 51 -15.68 7.82 9.89
C ALA A 51 -14.50 8.81 9.84
N LYS A 52 -13.60 8.81 10.84
CA LYS A 52 -12.32 9.52 10.78
C LYS A 52 -11.23 8.64 10.19
N ILE A 53 -10.19 9.27 9.65
CA ILE A 53 -8.94 8.63 9.20
C ILE A 53 -7.74 9.40 9.76
N TYR A 54 -6.62 8.70 9.95
CA TYR A 54 -5.38 9.37 10.34
C TYR A 54 -4.79 10.15 9.17
N ASP A 55 -4.23 11.33 9.46
CA ASP A 55 -3.41 12.07 8.50
C ASP A 55 -2.07 11.34 8.28
N SER A 56 -1.99 10.59 7.17
CA SER A 56 -0.76 9.92 6.73
C SER A 56 0.08 10.77 5.78
N ASN A 57 -0.48 11.82 5.18
CA ASN A 57 0.21 12.57 4.13
C ASN A 57 1.20 13.57 4.73
N ALA A 58 0.77 14.35 5.73
CA ALA A 58 1.66 15.32 6.37
C ALA A 58 2.98 14.69 6.88
N PRO A 59 2.99 13.57 7.63
CA PRO A 59 4.24 12.96 8.06
C PRO A 59 5.07 12.40 6.89
N ALA A 60 4.44 11.84 5.85
CA ALA A 60 5.15 11.33 4.68
C ALA A 60 5.80 12.45 3.86
N ILE A 61 5.07 13.55 3.63
CA ILE A 61 5.59 14.76 2.97
C ILE A 61 6.72 15.37 3.79
N ALA A 62 6.59 15.47 5.12
CA ALA A 62 7.65 15.98 5.97
C ALA A 62 8.95 15.17 5.85
N ALA A 63 8.86 13.84 5.85
CA ALA A 63 10.02 12.98 5.62
C ALA A 63 10.62 13.19 4.20
N ALA A 64 9.78 13.29 3.18
CA ALA A 64 10.23 13.52 1.81
C ALA A 64 10.86 14.91 1.61
N LEU A 65 10.46 15.92 2.38
CA LEU A 65 11.09 17.24 2.43
C LEU A 65 12.51 17.16 3.00
N ASP A 66 12.68 16.43 4.11
CA ASP A 66 13.99 16.25 4.74
C ASP A 66 14.96 15.52 3.78
N GLU A 67 14.49 14.49 3.07
CA GLU A 67 15.26 13.78 2.03
C GLU A 67 15.70 14.68 0.85
N ASN A 68 14.99 15.78 0.63
CA ASN A 68 15.25 16.74 -0.45
C ASN A 68 15.88 18.05 0.05
N GLY A 69 16.49 18.04 1.24
CA GLY A 69 17.29 19.15 1.75
C GLY A 69 16.48 20.33 2.29
N CYS A 70 15.19 20.13 2.54
CA CYS A 70 14.32 21.12 3.15
C CYS A 70 14.15 20.87 4.66
N GLU A 71 13.58 21.86 5.35
CA GLU A 71 13.11 21.76 6.74
C GLU A 71 11.59 21.78 6.74
N ALA A 72 10.95 20.70 7.19
CA ALA A 72 9.50 20.60 7.25
C ALA A 72 8.92 21.33 8.47
N ILE A 73 8.07 22.33 8.24
CA ILE A 73 7.27 23.00 9.27
C ILE A 73 5.87 22.39 9.29
N ARG A 74 5.63 21.44 10.20
CA ARG A 74 4.32 20.77 10.32
C ARG A 74 3.32 21.68 11.02
N LEU A 75 2.24 22.02 10.33
CA LEU A 75 1.21 22.93 10.81
C LEU A 75 -0.09 22.22 11.22
N GLY A 76 -0.14 20.90 11.07
CA GLY A 76 -1.27 20.05 11.44
C GLY A 76 -2.36 19.98 10.36
N ALA A 77 -3.51 19.43 10.75
CA ALA A 77 -4.70 19.36 9.90
C ALA A 77 -5.71 20.43 10.32
N LEU A 78 -6.18 21.21 9.34
CA LEU A 78 -7.28 22.14 9.52
C LEU A 78 -8.58 21.54 9.01
N ARG A 79 -9.67 21.95 9.65
CA ARG A 79 -11.03 21.62 9.19
C ARG A 79 -11.34 22.37 7.90
N ASP A 80 -12.32 21.88 7.15
CA ASP A 80 -12.80 22.49 5.90
C ASP A 80 -13.68 23.72 6.18
N ASP A 81 -13.08 24.71 6.87
CA ASP A 81 -13.68 25.99 7.23
C ASP A 81 -12.85 27.12 6.61
N GLU A 82 -13.53 28.03 5.90
CA GLU A 82 -12.87 29.10 5.14
C GLU A 82 -12.05 30.05 6.01
N ALA A 83 -12.54 30.41 7.19
CA ALA A 83 -11.84 31.33 8.07
C ALA A 83 -10.59 30.66 8.66
N LEU A 84 -10.72 29.41 9.13
CA LEU A 84 -9.60 28.64 9.67
C LEU A 84 -8.53 28.39 8.61
N LEU A 85 -8.92 27.96 7.41
CA LEU A 85 -7.99 27.72 6.30
C LEU A 85 -7.30 29.00 5.86
N SER A 86 -8.03 30.12 5.72
CA SER A 86 -7.44 31.39 5.31
C SER A 86 -6.37 31.86 6.29
N VAL A 87 -6.68 31.86 7.60
CA VAL A 87 -5.74 32.25 8.66
C VAL A 87 -4.53 31.31 8.70
N GLY A 88 -4.77 30.01 8.62
CA GLY A 88 -3.72 29.00 8.65
C GLY A 88 -2.76 29.08 7.46
N ILE A 89 -3.31 29.18 6.25
CA ILE A 89 -2.56 29.30 5.00
C ILE A 89 -1.77 30.62 4.97
N GLN A 90 -2.38 31.74 5.35
CA GLN A 90 -1.70 33.04 5.41
C GLN A 90 -0.52 33.00 6.39
N ARG A 91 -0.74 32.48 7.60
CA ARG A 91 0.32 32.33 8.60
C ARG A 91 1.45 31.44 8.09
N ALA A 92 1.12 30.33 7.43
CA ALA A 92 2.11 29.42 6.84
C ALA A 92 2.94 30.13 5.76
N PHE A 93 2.28 30.89 4.89
CA PHE A 93 2.89 31.65 3.82
C PHE A 93 3.86 32.72 4.33
N GLU A 94 3.55 33.37 5.46
CA GLU A 94 4.43 34.38 6.08
C GLU A 94 5.73 33.77 6.63
N ILE A 95 5.65 32.62 7.30
CA ILE A 95 6.78 32.06 8.06
C ILE A 95 7.64 31.06 7.27
N CYS A 96 7.19 30.62 6.09
CA CYS A 96 7.86 29.62 5.25
C CYS A 96 8.32 30.19 3.90
N ASP A 97 9.26 29.49 3.25
CA ASP A 97 9.73 29.79 1.90
C ASP A 97 8.87 29.13 0.81
N ALA A 98 8.18 28.04 1.17
CA ALA A 98 7.22 27.33 0.32
C ALA A 98 6.11 26.70 1.17
N LEU A 99 4.98 26.36 0.54
CA LEU A 99 3.84 25.75 1.21
C LEU A 99 3.33 24.52 0.44
N ILE A 100 3.08 23.43 1.16
CA ILE A 100 2.44 22.22 0.66
C ILE A 100 1.15 21.99 1.44
N LEU A 101 0.04 21.97 0.71
CA LEU A 101 -1.28 21.65 1.19
C LEU A 101 -1.61 20.21 0.78
N SER A 102 -2.09 19.39 1.71
CA SER A 102 -2.51 18.01 1.43
C SER A 102 -3.98 17.80 1.76
N GLY A 103 -4.75 17.30 0.80
CA GLY A 103 -6.20 17.27 0.94
C GLY A 103 -6.84 18.52 0.35
N GLY A 104 -8.14 18.70 0.58
CA GLY A 104 -8.88 19.84 0.02
C GLY A 104 -8.76 19.91 -1.50
N THR A 105 -9.00 18.81 -2.22
CA THR A 105 -9.09 18.79 -3.69
C THR A 105 -10.35 18.10 -4.22
N SER A 106 -11.26 17.76 -3.32
CA SER A 106 -12.62 17.30 -3.61
C SER A 106 -13.52 18.48 -4.00
N LYS A 107 -14.68 18.21 -4.63
CA LYS A 107 -15.68 19.25 -4.92
C LYS A 107 -16.08 19.96 -3.61
N GLY A 108 -16.01 21.28 -3.56
CA GLY A 108 -16.24 22.07 -2.34
C GLY A 108 -14.94 22.51 -1.65
N ALA A 109 -14.29 21.62 -0.88
CA ALA A 109 -13.06 21.95 -0.14
C ALA A 109 -11.87 22.29 -1.06
N GLY A 110 -11.81 21.65 -2.25
CA GLY A 110 -10.95 22.03 -3.37
C GLY A 110 -11.11 23.47 -3.78
N ASP A 111 -12.34 23.84 -4.07
CA ASP A 111 -12.69 25.16 -4.56
C ASP A 111 -12.34 26.25 -3.54
N LEU A 112 -12.47 25.93 -2.24
CA LEU A 112 -12.08 26.81 -1.15
C LEU A 112 -10.55 27.03 -1.09
N THR A 113 -9.76 25.95 -1.10
CA THR A 113 -8.30 26.05 -1.04
C THR A 113 -7.74 26.82 -2.22
N TYR A 114 -8.23 26.55 -3.44
CA TYR A 114 -7.78 27.25 -4.64
C TYR A 114 -8.13 28.74 -4.61
N ARG A 115 -9.31 29.09 -4.10
CA ARG A 115 -9.71 30.50 -3.94
C ARG A 115 -8.82 31.24 -2.96
N ILE A 116 -8.50 30.65 -1.80
CA ILE A 116 -7.59 31.25 -0.82
C ILE A 116 -6.20 31.43 -1.44
N VAL A 117 -5.65 30.39 -2.08
CA VAL A 117 -4.33 30.46 -2.73
C VAL A 117 -4.29 31.53 -3.81
N GLY A 118 -5.36 31.69 -4.60
CA GLY A 118 -5.46 32.73 -5.63
C GLY A 118 -5.45 34.17 -5.09
N GLN A 119 -5.67 34.36 -3.78
CA GLN A 119 -5.69 35.67 -3.13
C GLN A 119 -4.38 36.01 -2.39
N LEU A 120 -3.45 35.06 -2.23
CA LEU A 120 -2.23 35.24 -1.42
C LEU A 120 -1.19 36.17 -2.07
N GLY A 121 -1.12 36.21 -3.40
CA GLY A 121 -0.10 36.98 -4.11
C GLY A 121 -0.14 36.76 -5.61
N ARG A 122 0.75 37.42 -6.35
CA ARG A 122 0.84 37.30 -7.82
C ARG A 122 2.04 36.41 -8.23
N PRO A 123 1.97 35.68 -9.35
CA PRO A 123 0.86 35.55 -10.31
C PRO A 123 -0.32 34.68 -9.83
N GLY A 124 -0.19 33.99 -8.69
CA GLY A 124 -1.23 33.09 -8.17
C GLY A 124 -1.13 31.69 -8.77
N ILE A 125 -2.27 31.08 -9.09
CA ILE A 125 -2.35 29.72 -9.64
C ILE A 125 -1.82 29.69 -11.08
N VAL A 126 -0.84 28.83 -11.33
CA VAL A 126 -0.21 28.63 -12.65
C VAL A 126 -0.62 27.33 -13.32
N VAL A 127 -0.99 26.31 -12.53
CA VAL A 127 -1.50 25.02 -13.02
C VAL A 127 -2.68 24.61 -12.15
N HIS A 128 -3.78 24.21 -12.79
CA HIS A 128 -4.99 23.73 -12.12
C HIS A 128 -5.48 22.43 -12.77
N GLY A 129 -5.05 21.32 -12.19
CA GLY A 129 -5.27 19.97 -12.69
C GLY A 129 -4.21 19.54 -13.69
N VAL A 130 -3.90 18.25 -13.68
CA VAL A 130 -2.95 17.61 -14.60
C VAL A 130 -3.57 16.35 -15.21
N ALA A 131 -3.19 16.02 -16.45
CA ALA A 131 -3.67 14.83 -17.16
C ALA A 131 -2.94 13.55 -16.70
N LEU A 132 -2.84 13.34 -15.39
CA LEU A 132 -2.10 12.25 -14.76
C LEU A 132 -3.01 11.30 -13.97
N LYS A 133 -2.58 10.04 -13.88
CA LYS A 133 -3.21 9.00 -13.06
C LYS A 133 -2.12 8.19 -12.34
N PRO A 134 -2.08 8.15 -11.00
CA PRO A 134 -2.82 8.99 -10.07
C PRO A 134 -2.38 10.47 -10.15
N GLY A 135 -3.14 11.38 -9.49
CA GLY A 135 -2.67 12.76 -9.28
C GLY A 135 -3.39 13.87 -10.06
N LYS A 136 -4.49 13.56 -10.77
CA LYS A 136 -5.31 14.58 -11.47
C LYS A 136 -5.55 15.87 -10.67
N PRO A 137 -6.00 15.83 -9.41
CA PRO A 137 -6.22 17.04 -8.63
C PRO A 137 -4.90 17.57 -8.05
N LEU A 138 -4.18 18.35 -8.85
CA LEU A 138 -2.97 19.07 -8.45
C LEU A 138 -3.16 20.55 -8.76
N CYS A 139 -2.81 21.42 -7.81
CA CYS A 139 -2.70 22.85 -8.08
C CYS A 139 -1.27 23.31 -7.79
N LEU A 140 -0.68 24.01 -8.74
CA LEU A 140 0.61 24.68 -8.58
C LEU A 140 0.37 26.18 -8.64
N ALA A 141 0.93 26.89 -7.67
CA ALA A 141 0.84 28.33 -7.60
C ALA A 141 2.19 28.93 -7.23
N VAL A 142 2.38 30.18 -7.64
CA VAL A 142 3.49 31.02 -7.20
C VAL A 142 2.88 32.31 -6.69
N CYS A 143 3.08 32.60 -5.41
CA CYS A 143 2.57 33.81 -4.78
C CYS A 143 3.77 34.60 -4.26
N ASP A 144 4.00 35.78 -4.84
CA ASP A 144 5.09 36.70 -4.49
C ASP A 144 6.47 36.01 -4.44
N GLY A 145 6.71 35.12 -5.41
CA GLY A 145 7.95 34.37 -5.56
C GLY A 145 8.05 33.08 -4.72
N LYS A 146 7.10 32.79 -3.83
CA LYS A 146 7.06 31.55 -3.04
C LYS A 146 6.17 30.50 -3.72
N PRO A 147 6.64 29.25 -3.90
CA PRO A 147 5.81 28.20 -4.46
C PRO A 147 4.82 27.66 -3.44
N ILE A 148 3.60 27.40 -3.93
CA ILE A 148 2.53 26.77 -3.18
C ILE A 148 2.02 25.58 -4.00
N VAL A 149 1.92 24.43 -3.36
CA VAL A 149 1.43 23.19 -3.99
C VAL A 149 0.23 22.68 -3.22
N VAL A 150 -0.86 22.37 -3.93
CA VAL A 150 -1.99 21.62 -3.38
C VAL A 150 -1.96 20.21 -3.95
N LEU A 151 -1.56 19.27 -3.10
CA LEU A 151 -1.46 17.86 -3.43
C LEU A 151 -2.81 17.15 -3.29
N PRO A 152 -3.05 16.07 -4.05
CA PRO A 152 -4.18 15.18 -3.85
C PRO A 152 -4.31 14.72 -2.38
N GLY A 153 -5.54 14.54 -1.87
CA GLY A 153 -5.76 14.00 -0.52
C GLY A 153 -5.40 12.52 -0.37
N PHE A 154 -5.33 11.78 -1.48
CA PHE A 154 -4.97 10.37 -1.45
C PHE A 154 -3.46 10.14 -1.33
N PRO A 155 -2.98 9.31 -0.39
CA PRO A 155 -1.55 9.21 -0.08
C PRO A 155 -0.65 8.83 -1.25
N THR A 156 -1.04 7.83 -2.04
CA THR A 156 -0.20 7.39 -3.17
C THR A 156 -0.17 8.44 -4.28
N SER A 157 -1.26 9.20 -4.43
CA SER A 157 -1.35 10.30 -5.39
C SER A 157 -0.52 11.49 -4.94
N ALA A 158 -0.61 11.86 -3.66
CA ALA A 158 0.19 12.93 -3.06
C ALA A 158 1.69 12.66 -3.21
N MET A 159 2.13 11.45 -2.89
CA MET A 159 3.56 11.11 -2.90
C MET A 159 4.12 10.94 -4.30
N PHE A 160 3.33 10.39 -5.22
CA PHE A 160 3.69 10.38 -6.63
C PHE A 160 3.90 11.81 -7.15
N THR A 161 2.90 12.67 -6.99
CA THR A 161 2.96 14.06 -7.45
C THR A 161 4.07 14.85 -6.75
N PHE A 162 4.34 14.56 -5.48
CA PHE A 162 5.46 15.15 -4.76
C PHE A 162 6.80 14.81 -5.44
N HIS A 163 7.08 13.53 -5.71
CA HIS A 163 8.36 13.13 -6.27
C HIS A 163 8.56 13.60 -7.71
N ASP A 164 7.53 13.48 -8.55
CA ASP A 164 7.61 13.81 -9.99
C ASP A 164 7.63 15.34 -10.24
N ILE A 165 6.88 16.12 -9.46
CA ILE A 165 6.65 17.55 -9.75
C ILE A 165 7.24 18.47 -8.67
N VAL A 166 7.10 18.13 -7.39
CA VAL A 166 7.47 19.04 -6.28
C VAL A 166 8.93 18.94 -5.90
N ALA A 167 9.47 17.73 -5.80
CA ALA A 167 10.83 17.48 -5.37
C ALA A 167 11.88 18.18 -6.27
N PRO A 168 11.78 18.19 -7.61
CA PRO A 168 12.70 18.94 -8.47
C PRO A 168 12.77 20.43 -8.12
N VAL A 169 11.61 21.07 -7.87
CA VAL A 169 11.52 22.49 -7.51
C VAL A 169 12.16 22.75 -6.14
N LEU A 170 11.88 21.90 -5.15
CA LEU A 170 12.43 22.03 -3.81
C LEU A 170 13.95 21.85 -3.78
N ARG A 171 14.49 20.96 -4.60
CA ARG A 171 15.94 20.75 -4.69
C ARG A 171 16.64 21.97 -5.28
N ILE A 172 16.03 22.61 -6.29
CA ILE A 172 16.52 23.89 -6.83
C ILE A 172 16.54 24.94 -5.72
N LEU A 173 15.44 25.07 -4.96
CA LEU A 173 15.38 26.00 -3.81
C LEU A 173 16.41 25.69 -2.72
N ALA A 174 16.72 24.41 -2.49
CA ALA A 174 17.71 23.97 -1.52
C ALA A 174 19.17 24.08 -2.03
N GLY A 175 19.39 24.56 -3.26
CA GLY A 175 20.72 24.61 -3.87
C GLY A 175 21.33 23.23 -4.11
N LEU A 176 20.50 22.20 -4.21
CA LEU A 176 20.90 20.82 -4.48
C LEU A 176 20.83 20.52 -5.97
N PRO A 177 21.73 19.65 -6.49
CA PRO A 177 21.61 19.18 -7.86
C PRO A 177 20.30 18.42 -8.05
N GLU A 178 19.85 18.28 -9.29
CA GLU A 178 18.78 17.35 -9.63
C GLU A 178 19.07 15.98 -9.01
N ARG A 179 18.02 15.30 -8.55
CA ARG A 179 18.21 13.95 -8.02
C ARG A 179 18.72 13.13 -9.19
N ALA A 180 19.84 12.43 -9.00
CA ALA A 180 20.20 11.35 -9.92
C ALA A 180 19.18 10.23 -9.69
N GLU A 181 17.99 10.39 -10.26
CA GLU A 181 16.94 9.39 -10.22
C GLU A 181 17.49 8.15 -10.88
N ARG A 182 17.65 7.10 -10.07
CA ARG A 182 18.04 5.82 -10.63
C ARG A 182 16.81 5.30 -11.34
N SER A 183 16.93 5.23 -12.65
CA SER A 183 16.02 4.46 -13.47
C SER A 183 16.68 3.13 -13.82
N LEU A 184 15.90 2.07 -13.93
CA LEU A 184 16.39 0.78 -14.39
C LEU A 184 15.42 0.14 -15.38
N ALA A 185 15.95 -0.69 -16.27
CA ALA A 185 15.12 -1.49 -17.15
C ALA A 185 14.59 -2.72 -16.42
N ALA A 186 13.28 -2.98 -16.51
CA ALA A 186 12.66 -4.18 -15.99
C ALA A 186 11.54 -4.66 -16.91
N ARG A 187 11.33 -5.98 -16.94
CA ARG A 187 10.25 -6.62 -17.71
C ARG A 187 8.95 -6.56 -16.91
N VAL A 188 7.86 -6.14 -17.53
CA VAL A 188 6.53 -6.19 -16.92
C VAL A 188 5.91 -7.57 -17.18
N PRO A 189 5.54 -8.35 -16.16
CA PRO A 189 5.16 -9.76 -16.33
C PRO A 189 3.69 -9.97 -16.75
N VAL A 190 2.87 -8.94 -16.60
CA VAL A 190 1.42 -8.99 -16.80
C VAL A 190 0.94 -7.78 -17.58
N ARG A 191 -0.16 -7.92 -18.33
CA ARG A 191 -0.77 -6.79 -19.01
C ARG A 191 -1.28 -5.79 -17.97
N ILE A 192 -0.90 -4.53 -18.10
CA ILE A 192 -1.40 -3.45 -17.26
C ILE A 192 -2.39 -2.63 -18.08
N ALA A 193 -3.68 -2.79 -17.80
CA ALA A 193 -4.70 -1.93 -18.41
C ALA A 193 -4.59 -0.49 -17.88
N SER A 194 -4.70 0.47 -18.80
CA SER A 194 -4.67 1.92 -18.61
C SER A 194 -5.92 2.57 -19.23
N GLU A 195 -6.12 3.87 -19.00
CA GLU A 195 -7.22 4.64 -19.60
C GLU A 195 -6.66 5.69 -20.57
N LEU A 196 -7.29 5.79 -21.75
CA LEU A 196 -6.93 6.82 -22.73
C LEU A 196 -7.16 8.24 -22.20
N GLY A 197 -6.32 9.16 -22.63
CA GLY A 197 -6.36 10.59 -22.32
C GLY A 197 -5.62 10.99 -21.03
N ARG A 198 -4.96 10.05 -20.35
CA ARG A 198 -4.18 10.33 -19.13
C ARG A 198 -2.92 9.49 -19.09
N THR A 199 -1.78 10.12 -18.81
CA THR A 199 -0.55 9.40 -18.52
C THR A 199 -0.73 8.66 -17.19
N GLU A 200 -0.60 7.34 -17.21
CA GLU A 200 -0.77 6.50 -16.02
C GLU A 200 0.60 6.07 -15.47
N PHE A 201 0.88 6.46 -14.24
CA PHE A 201 2.03 6.02 -13.48
C PHE A 201 1.63 4.86 -12.58
N VAL A 202 2.19 3.70 -12.87
CA VAL A 202 1.84 2.45 -12.20
C VAL A 202 2.95 2.10 -11.24
N MET A 203 2.64 2.08 -9.94
CA MET A 203 3.60 1.62 -8.93
C MET A 203 3.98 0.17 -9.19
N VAL A 204 5.26 -0.11 -9.07
CA VAL A 204 5.82 -1.44 -9.27
C VAL A 204 6.73 -1.86 -8.12
N ALA A 205 6.72 -3.15 -7.84
CA ALA A 205 7.68 -3.82 -7.00
C ALA A 205 8.60 -4.67 -7.88
N LEU A 206 9.91 -4.46 -7.74
CA LEU A 206 10.95 -5.17 -8.44
C LEU A 206 11.22 -6.55 -7.83
N ALA A 207 11.24 -7.57 -8.66
CA ALA A 207 11.69 -8.90 -8.30
C ALA A 207 12.86 -9.27 -9.22
N ALA A 208 13.85 -9.99 -8.69
CA ALA A 208 14.78 -10.66 -9.58
C ALA A 208 14.08 -11.86 -10.21
N ALA A 209 14.30 -12.08 -11.50
CA ALA A 209 13.98 -13.31 -12.22
C ALA A 209 15.22 -13.85 -12.95
N GLU A 210 15.13 -15.00 -13.62
CA GLU A 210 16.25 -15.59 -14.39
C GLU A 210 16.81 -14.62 -15.44
N ASN A 211 15.92 -13.92 -16.15
CA ASN A 211 16.25 -13.03 -17.26
C ASN A 211 16.32 -11.54 -16.86
N GLY A 212 16.75 -11.25 -15.62
CA GLY A 212 16.88 -9.89 -15.10
C GLY A 212 15.75 -9.46 -14.17
N LEU A 213 15.51 -8.16 -14.07
CA LEU A 213 14.50 -7.59 -13.17
C LEU A 213 13.10 -7.65 -13.78
N VAL A 214 12.12 -7.94 -12.93
CA VAL A 214 10.69 -7.95 -13.26
C VAL A 214 9.99 -6.90 -12.41
N ALA A 215 9.17 -6.06 -13.05
CA ALA A 215 8.41 -5.00 -12.41
C ALA A 215 6.95 -5.44 -12.24
N HIS A 216 6.61 -5.97 -11.06
CA HIS A 216 5.24 -6.38 -10.77
C HIS A 216 4.39 -5.16 -10.37
N PRO A 217 3.25 -4.91 -11.04
CA PRO A 217 2.37 -3.83 -10.63
C PRO A 217 1.82 -4.12 -9.23
N VAL A 218 1.95 -3.16 -8.31
CA VAL A 218 1.39 -3.24 -6.96
C VAL A 218 0.13 -2.40 -6.87
N GLY A 219 -0.87 -2.95 -6.16
CA GLY A 219 -2.15 -2.33 -5.77
C GLY A 219 -2.69 -1.17 -6.62
N LYS A 220 -3.84 -1.38 -7.29
CA LYS A 220 -4.60 -0.28 -7.90
C LYS A 220 -5.42 0.48 -6.84
N GLY A 221 -5.31 1.81 -6.83
CA GLY A 221 -6.15 2.68 -5.99
C GLY A 221 -5.35 3.72 -5.22
N SER A 222 -5.83 4.95 -5.20
CA SER A 222 -5.17 6.12 -4.63
C SER A 222 -5.00 6.06 -3.09
N GLY A 223 -5.82 5.26 -2.40
CA GLY A 223 -5.77 5.05 -0.94
C GLY A 223 -4.89 3.89 -0.45
N ALA A 224 -4.14 3.20 -1.32
CA ALA A 224 -3.41 1.99 -0.94
C ALA A 224 -2.01 2.29 -0.34
N VAL A 225 -1.97 2.84 0.89
CA VAL A 225 -0.72 3.16 1.61
C VAL A 225 0.22 1.96 1.73
N THR A 226 -0.33 0.76 1.95
CA THR A 226 0.47 -0.48 2.01
C THR A 226 1.13 -0.82 0.68
N ALA A 227 0.44 -0.58 -0.45
CA ALA A 227 1.01 -0.80 -1.76
C ALA A 227 2.14 0.20 -2.06
N PHE A 228 2.00 1.45 -1.62
CA PHE A 228 3.06 2.45 -1.72
C PHE A 228 4.32 2.04 -0.94
N SER A 229 4.16 1.59 0.31
CA SER A 229 5.28 1.10 1.12
C SER A 229 6.01 -0.12 0.53
N GLN A 230 5.35 -0.88 -0.35
CA GLN A 230 5.92 -2.07 -1.00
C GLN A 230 6.50 -1.78 -2.39
N ALA A 231 6.26 -0.59 -2.95
CA ALA A 231 6.72 -0.20 -4.28
C ALA A 231 8.18 0.28 -4.22
N ASP A 232 8.97 -0.07 -5.23
CA ASP A 232 10.32 0.52 -5.40
C ASP A 232 10.29 1.77 -6.28
N GLY A 233 9.24 1.91 -7.08
CA GLY A 233 9.16 2.91 -8.12
C GLY A 233 7.89 2.79 -8.94
N PHE A 234 7.91 3.39 -10.13
CA PHE A 234 6.79 3.38 -11.06
C PHE A 234 7.23 3.20 -12.51
N VAL A 235 6.31 2.71 -13.33
CA VAL A 235 6.40 2.69 -14.78
C VAL A 235 5.37 3.64 -15.36
N THR A 236 5.70 4.27 -16.49
CA THR A 236 4.83 5.23 -17.17
C THR A 236 4.12 4.55 -18.34
N ILE A 237 2.79 4.69 -18.40
CA ILE A 237 1.96 4.34 -19.56
C ILE A 237 1.50 5.64 -20.20
N ASP A 238 1.79 5.79 -21.49
CA ASP A 238 1.45 6.99 -22.27
C ASP A 238 -0.07 7.23 -22.31
N ALA A 239 -0.47 8.51 -22.37
CA ALA A 239 -1.88 8.91 -22.41
C ALA A 239 -2.64 8.38 -23.64
N LEU A 240 -1.95 8.04 -24.73
CA LEU A 240 -2.52 7.46 -25.94
C LEU A 240 -2.56 5.92 -25.90
N ALA A 241 -2.03 5.29 -24.84
CA ALA A 241 -2.03 3.85 -24.67
C ALA A 241 -3.13 3.40 -23.70
N ASP A 242 -3.95 2.44 -24.14
CA ASP A 242 -4.98 1.81 -23.29
C ASP A 242 -4.42 0.69 -22.40
N SER A 243 -3.16 0.31 -22.61
CA SER A 243 -2.49 -0.71 -21.82
C SER A 243 -0.98 -0.77 -22.08
N MET A 244 -0.26 -1.36 -21.13
CA MET A 244 1.09 -1.89 -21.33
C MET A 244 1.01 -3.42 -21.46
N SER A 245 1.59 -3.98 -22.51
CA SER A 245 1.58 -5.42 -22.77
C SER A 245 2.41 -6.20 -21.76
N ALA A 246 2.01 -7.44 -21.49
CA ALA A 246 2.85 -8.38 -20.77
C ALA A 246 4.14 -8.66 -21.58
N GLY A 247 5.27 -8.76 -20.90
CA GLY A 247 6.59 -8.97 -21.50
C GLY A 247 7.32 -7.69 -21.92
N THR A 248 6.68 -6.52 -21.87
CA THR A 248 7.34 -5.26 -22.22
C THR A 248 8.47 -4.96 -21.24
N THR A 249 9.68 -4.71 -21.76
CA THR A 249 10.78 -4.12 -20.98
C THR A 249 10.61 -2.61 -20.99
N THR A 250 10.51 -2.00 -19.82
CA THR A 250 10.33 -0.55 -19.67
C THR A 250 11.25 -0.01 -18.59
N THR A 251 11.39 1.31 -18.57
CA THR A 251 12.13 2.04 -17.56
C THR A 251 11.27 2.20 -16.30
N VAL A 252 11.78 1.70 -15.18
CA VAL A 252 11.24 1.93 -13.84
C VAL A 252 11.97 3.10 -13.22
N GLN A 253 11.24 4.15 -12.88
CA GLN A 253 11.76 5.25 -12.07
C GLN A 253 11.61 4.92 -10.59
N LEU A 254 12.71 4.97 -9.83
CA LEU A 254 12.73 4.54 -8.44
C LEU A 254 12.38 5.68 -7.47
N PHE A 255 11.65 5.37 -6.41
CA PHE A 255 11.39 6.31 -5.31
C PHE A 255 12.65 6.62 -4.50
N SER A 256 13.62 5.71 -4.48
CA SER A 256 14.88 5.88 -3.76
C SER A 256 16.10 5.58 -4.63
N SER A 257 17.25 6.15 -4.26
CA SER A 257 18.53 5.93 -4.95
C SER A 257 19.11 4.53 -4.73
N HIS A 258 18.49 3.69 -3.90
CA HIS A 258 18.95 2.34 -3.59
C HIS A 258 17.86 1.32 -3.89
N VAL A 259 18.09 0.48 -4.90
CA VAL A 259 17.27 -0.71 -5.09
C VAL A 259 17.70 -1.72 -4.04
N ARG A 260 16.77 -2.13 -3.18
CA ARG A 260 16.94 -3.32 -2.36
C ARG A 260 16.11 -4.44 -2.97
N VAL A 261 16.72 -5.17 -3.90
CA VAL A 261 16.12 -6.41 -4.38
C VAL A 261 16.09 -7.38 -3.18
N PRO A 262 14.92 -7.89 -2.79
CA PRO A 262 14.78 -8.75 -1.62
C PRO A 262 15.52 -10.08 -1.83
N ASP A 263 15.98 -10.70 -0.73
CA ASP A 263 16.59 -12.04 -0.76
C ASP A 263 15.56 -13.12 -1.13
N LEU A 264 14.28 -12.85 -0.86
CA LEU A 264 13.17 -13.77 -1.10
C LEU A 264 11.95 -13.02 -1.64
N VAL A 265 11.41 -13.48 -2.75
CA VAL A 265 10.18 -12.98 -3.37
C VAL A 265 9.06 -14.00 -3.17
N ILE A 266 8.04 -13.61 -2.44
CA ILE A 266 6.85 -14.41 -2.15
C ILE A 266 5.66 -13.80 -2.88
N MET A 267 5.01 -14.58 -3.75
CA MET A 267 3.85 -14.11 -4.50
C MET A 267 2.71 -15.11 -4.42
N GLY A 268 1.57 -14.70 -3.89
CA GLY A 268 0.41 -15.59 -3.80
C GLY A 268 -0.66 -15.08 -2.85
N SER A 269 -1.29 -15.99 -2.13
CA SER A 269 -2.33 -15.64 -1.16
C SER A 269 -1.73 -15.03 0.10
N HIS A 270 -2.36 -13.99 0.63
CA HIS A 270 -1.93 -13.36 1.87
C HIS A 270 -2.49 -14.09 3.10
N CYS A 271 -1.72 -14.17 4.19
CA CYS A 271 -2.15 -14.65 5.49
C CYS A 271 -1.38 -13.93 6.60
N ILE A 272 -2.05 -13.54 7.69
CA ILE A 272 -1.37 -12.89 8.84
C ILE A 272 -0.32 -13.81 9.50
N GLY A 273 -0.44 -15.13 9.33
CA GLY A 273 0.57 -16.07 9.80
C GLY A 273 1.89 -15.95 9.02
N LEU A 274 1.84 -15.55 7.75
CA LEU A 274 3.03 -15.33 6.93
C LEU A 274 3.86 -14.18 7.49
N ASP A 275 3.22 -13.13 8.02
CA ASP A 275 3.91 -11.99 8.63
C ASP A 275 4.79 -12.42 9.83
N ALA A 276 4.37 -13.43 10.60
CA ALA A 276 5.18 -13.98 11.68
C ALA A 276 6.45 -14.67 11.16
N VAL A 277 6.33 -15.41 10.06
CA VAL A 277 7.47 -16.08 9.39
C VAL A 277 8.42 -15.06 8.79
N ILE A 278 7.89 -14.03 8.11
CA ILE A 278 8.70 -12.93 7.57
C ILE A 278 9.40 -12.15 8.68
N GLY A 279 8.74 -11.94 9.82
CA GLY A 279 9.36 -11.33 11.00
C GLY A 279 10.55 -12.13 11.52
N GLU A 280 10.47 -13.46 11.51
CA GLU A 280 11.60 -14.33 11.88
C GLU A 280 12.72 -14.32 10.83
N LEU A 281 12.40 -14.35 9.54
CA LEU A 281 13.38 -14.16 8.46
C LEU A 281 14.15 -12.83 8.60
N SER A 282 13.44 -11.75 8.92
CA SER A 282 14.03 -10.43 9.11
C SER A 282 15.00 -10.39 10.29
N ARG A 283 14.69 -11.08 11.41
CA ARG A 283 15.63 -11.22 12.54
C ARG A 283 16.91 -11.97 12.16
N GLN A 284 16.84 -12.83 11.16
CA GLN A 284 18.00 -13.54 10.60
C GLN A 284 18.75 -12.70 9.55
N GLY A 285 18.40 -11.42 9.40
CA GLY A 285 19.04 -10.49 8.47
C GLY A 285 18.63 -10.67 7.01
N ARG A 286 17.55 -11.45 6.74
CA ARG A 286 17.05 -11.68 5.38
C ARG A 286 15.85 -10.80 5.09
N SER A 287 15.85 -10.19 3.91
CA SER A 287 14.75 -9.38 3.41
C SER A 287 13.81 -10.25 2.57
N ALA A 288 12.51 -10.10 2.77
CA ALA A 288 11.49 -10.77 1.98
C ALA A 288 10.48 -9.78 1.47
N ARG A 289 9.96 -10.04 0.28
CA ARG A 289 8.89 -9.27 -0.34
C ARG A 289 7.67 -10.14 -0.54
N VAL A 290 6.51 -9.63 -0.13
CA VAL A 290 5.25 -10.35 -0.25
C VAL A 290 4.31 -9.56 -1.17
N LEU A 291 3.96 -10.14 -2.31
CA LEU A 291 2.94 -9.59 -3.23
C LEU A 291 1.69 -10.47 -3.19
N ALA A 292 0.56 -9.87 -2.80
CA ALA A 292 -0.72 -10.56 -2.69
C ALA A 292 -1.42 -10.69 -4.06
N LEU A 293 -1.05 -11.70 -4.84
CA LEU A 293 -1.63 -12.00 -6.15
C LEU A 293 -2.78 -13.03 -6.10
N GLY A 294 -3.02 -13.64 -4.93
CA GLY A 294 -3.92 -14.78 -4.77
C GLY A 294 -3.26 -16.10 -5.20
N SER A 295 -3.84 -17.24 -4.80
CA SER A 295 -3.19 -18.55 -4.93
C SER A 295 -2.83 -18.90 -6.38
N LEU A 296 -3.78 -18.75 -7.32
CA LEU A 296 -3.54 -19.06 -8.73
C LEU A 296 -2.53 -18.10 -9.37
N GLY A 297 -2.62 -16.80 -9.04
CA GLY A 297 -1.65 -15.81 -9.50
C GLY A 297 -0.23 -16.10 -9.00
N GLY A 298 -0.11 -16.58 -7.76
CA GLY A 298 1.14 -17.04 -7.19
C GLY A 298 1.74 -18.24 -7.91
N LEU A 299 0.94 -19.28 -8.18
CA LEU A 299 1.40 -20.45 -8.95
C LEU A 299 1.87 -20.07 -10.35
N THR A 300 1.13 -19.19 -11.04
CA THR A 300 1.54 -18.70 -12.37
C THR A 300 2.83 -17.87 -12.31
N ALA A 301 3.02 -17.05 -11.28
CA ALA A 301 4.28 -16.29 -11.09
C ALA A 301 5.45 -17.24 -10.80
N LEU A 302 5.23 -18.27 -9.98
CA LEU A 302 6.23 -19.30 -9.69
C LEU A 302 6.64 -20.08 -10.94
N GLN A 303 5.68 -20.52 -11.76
CA GLN A 303 5.94 -21.19 -13.06
C GLN A 303 6.82 -20.34 -14.00
N ARG A 304 6.71 -19.01 -13.92
CA ARG A 304 7.47 -18.07 -14.76
C ARG A 304 8.83 -17.69 -14.15
N GLY A 305 9.19 -18.24 -12.99
CA GLY A 305 10.41 -17.88 -12.26
C GLY A 305 10.41 -16.44 -11.75
N GLU A 306 9.23 -15.86 -11.50
CA GLU A 306 9.05 -14.47 -11.04
C GLU A 306 9.03 -14.36 -9.52
N CYS A 307 8.81 -15.47 -8.81
CA CYS A 307 8.89 -15.57 -7.36
C CYS A 307 9.58 -16.86 -6.92
N ASP A 308 10.05 -16.89 -5.68
CA ASP A 308 10.70 -18.04 -5.08
C ASP A 308 9.68 -18.95 -4.37
N ILE A 309 8.63 -18.35 -3.80
CA ILE A 309 7.60 -19.03 -3.01
C ILE A 309 6.20 -18.54 -3.39
N ALA A 310 5.27 -19.46 -3.59
CA ALA A 310 3.86 -19.17 -3.81
C ALA A 310 2.97 -19.73 -2.69
N PRO A 311 2.51 -18.89 -1.74
CA PRO A 311 1.55 -19.31 -0.73
C PRO A 311 0.18 -19.57 -1.36
N ILE A 312 -0.40 -20.74 -1.08
CA ILE A 312 -1.66 -21.21 -1.67
C ILE A 312 -2.59 -21.87 -0.65
N HIS A 313 -3.88 -21.83 -0.95
CA HIS A 313 -4.96 -22.48 -0.20
C HIS A 313 -6.12 -22.83 -1.14
N LEU A 314 -5.84 -23.71 -2.10
CA LEU A 314 -6.78 -24.14 -3.13
C LEU A 314 -7.36 -25.50 -2.77
N MET A 315 -8.67 -25.63 -2.79
CA MET A 315 -9.37 -26.89 -2.54
C MET A 315 -9.89 -27.46 -3.86
N ASP A 316 -9.60 -28.73 -4.15
CA ASP A 316 -10.23 -29.43 -5.27
C ASP A 316 -11.70 -29.76 -4.89
N PRO A 317 -12.70 -29.23 -5.62
CA PRO A 317 -14.11 -29.49 -5.33
C PRO A 317 -14.52 -30.96 -5.53
N LYS A 318 -13.74 -31.77 -6.26
CA LYS A 318 -14.08 -33.18 -6.51
C LYS A 318 -13.49 -34.12 -5.46
N GLY A 319 -12.21 -33.95 -5.12
CA GLY A 319 -11.49 -34.81 -4.19
C GLY A 319 -11.37 -34.26 -2.75
N GLY A 320 -11.69 -33.00 -2.51
CA GLY A 320 -11.52 -32.34 -1.21
C GLY A 320 -10.05 -32.12 -0.78
N ALA A 321 -9.09 -32.59 -1.58
CA ALA A 321 -7.67 -32.39 -1.34
C ALA A 321 -7.29 -30.91 -1.52
N TYR A 322 -6.40 -30.44 -0.65
CA TYR A 322 -5.86 -29.09 -0.74
C TYR A 322 -4.51 -29.07 -1.45
N ASN A 323 -4.28 -28.01 -2.24
CA ASN A 323 -3.02 -27.54 -2.80
C ASN A 323 -2.32 -28.50 -3.78
N GLN A 324 -2.11 -29.76 -3.41
CA GLN A 324 -1.45 -30.80 -4.21
C GLN A 324 -2.01 -30.93 -5.63
N PRO A 325 -3.34 -30.94 -5.88
CA PRO A 325 -3.88 -31.10 -7.23
C PRO A 325 -3.60 -29.92 -8.18
N PHE A 326 -3.13 -28.79 -7.64
CA PHE A 326 -2.88 -27.56 -8.41
C PHE A 326 -1.39 -27.35 -8.73
N LEU A 327 -0.51 -28.23 -8.26
CA LEU A 327 0.91 -28.16 -8.57
C LEU A 327 1.19 -28.61 -10.00
N SER A 328 2.14 -27.96 -10.64
CA SER A 328 2.68 -28.38 -11.94
C SER A 328 3.95 -29.21 -11.75
N GLU A 329 4.42 -29.85 -12.83
CA GLU A 329 5.68 -30.59 -12.82
C GLU A 329 6.85 -29.73 -12.31
N GLY A 330 7.71 -30.31 -11.46
CA GLY A 330 8.84 -29.62 -10.83
C GLY A 330 8.48 -28.74 -9.63
N MET A 331 7.21 -28.71 -9.20
CA MET A 331 6.80 -28.04 -7.97
C MET A 331 6.64 -28.99 -6.80
N ARG A 332 7.03 -28.54 -5.61
CA ARG A 332 6.75 -29.21 -4.33
C ARG A 332 6.06 -28.27 -3.34
N LEU A 333 5.43 -28.84 -2.33
CA LEU A 333 4.86 -28.10 -1.21
C LEU A 333 5.82 -28.09 -0.02
N ILE A 334 5.91 -26.93 0.61
CA ILE A 334 6.33 -26.79 2.00
C ILE A 334 5.05 -26.70 2.82
N PRO A 335 4.78 -27.69 3.71
CA PRO A 335 3.61 -27.64 4.59
C PRO A 335 3.65 -26.39 5.45
N GLY A 336 2.57 -25.63 5.46
CA GLY A 336 2.47 -24.43 6.28
C GLY A 336 1.66 -24.67 7.53
N TRP A 337 0.39 -24.29 7.51
CA TRP A 337 -0.52 -24.46 8.64
C TRP A 337 -1.97 -24.58 8.19
N GLN A 338 -2.79 -25.14 9.06
CA GLN A 338 -4.23 -25.06 8.95
C GLN A 338 -4.78 -23.82 9.64
N ARG A 339 -5.82 -23.24 9.05
CA ARG A 339 -6.58 -22.14 9.66
C ARG A 339 -8.09 -22.44 9.60
N MET A 340 -8.77 -22.17 10.71
CA MET A 340 -10.21 -22.40 10.81
C MET A 340 -10.99 -21.25 10.16
N GLN A 341 -11.77 -21.56 9.12
CA GLN A 341 -12.75 -20.65 8.56
C GLN A 341 -14.06 -20.76 9.33
N GLY A 342 -14.80 -19.65 9.42
CA GLY A 342 -16.06 -19.62 10.14
C GLY A 342 -16.95 -18.46 9.76
N PHE A 343 -18.22 -18.64 10.10
CA PHE A 343 -19.23 -17.59 10.05
C PHE A 343 -18.94 -16.59 11.17
N VAL A 344 -18.78 -15.32 10.82
CA VAL A 344 -18.37 -14.23 11.73
C VAL A 344 -19.49 -13.23 11.86
N PHE A 345 -19.72 -12.73 13.07
CA PHE A 345 -20.78 -11.79 13.43
C PHE A 345 -20.42 -11.01 14.70
N ARG A 346 -21.19 -9.98 15.06
CA ARG A 346 -20.99 -9.26 16.33
C ARG A 346 -21.54 -10.05 17.51
N LYS A 347 -20.80 -10.11 18.62
CA LYS A 347 -21.28 -10.74 19.87
C LYS A 347 -22.57 -10.06 20.36
N GLY A 348 -23.50 -10.85 20.87
CA GLY A 348 -24.82 -10.42 21.32
C GLY A 348 -25.88 -10.35 20.22
N ASP A 349 -25.52 -10.62 18.96
CA ASP A 349 -26.50 -10.70 17.89
C ASP A 349 -27.38 -11.94 18.03
N LYS A 350 -28.63 -11.75 18.44
CA LYS A 350 -29.61 -12.83 18.69
C LYS A 350 -29.91 -13.68 17.45
N ARG A 351 -29.57 -13.20 16.24
CA ARG A 351 -29.71 -14.00 15.01
C ARG A 351 -28.73 -15.16 14.98
N PHE A 352 -27.55 -15.02 15.60
CA PHE A 352 -26.41 -15.93 15.44
C PHE A 352 -25.84 -16.49 16.76
N GLU A 353 -25.87 -15.70 17.84
CA GLU A 353 -25.30 -16.07 19.12
C GLU A 353 -25.90 -17.40 19.62
N CYS A 354 -25.02 -18.34 20.00
CA CYS A 354 -25.40 -19.68 20.47
C CYS A 354 -26.27 -20.49 19.50
N LYS A 355 -26.33 -20.15 18.21
CA LYS A 355 -27.06 -20.93 17.21
C LYS A 355 -26.15 -21.83 16.39
N ALA A 356 -26.72 -22.92 15.90
CA ALA A 356 -26.08 -23.76 14.90
C ALA A 356 -25.94 -22.99 13.57
N LEU A 357 -24.99 -23.42 12.73
CA LEU A 357 -24.73 -22.79 11.44
C LEU A 357 -25.97 -22.71 10.53
N ALA A 358 -26.70 -23.83 10.39
CA ALA A 358 -27.88 -23.88 9.53
C ALA A 358 -28.94 -22.84 9.95
N ALA A 359 -29.27 -22.80 11.25
CA ALA A 359 -30.20 -21.83 11.82
C ALA A 359 -29.71 -20.38 11.69
N SER A 360 -28.39 -20.15 11.72
CA SER A 360 -27.79 -18.83 11.53
C SER A 360 -27.93 -18.35 10.09
N ILE A 361 -27.73 -19.24 9.12
CA ILE A 361 -27.92 -18.93 7.69
C ILE A 361 -29.40 -18.67 7.41
N GLU A 362 -30.31 -19.51 7.91
CA GLU A 362 -31.76 -19.29 7.77
C GLU A 362 -32.17 -17.93 8.36
N ALA A 363 -31.75 -17.62 9.59
CA ALA A 363 -32.04 -16.34 10.22
C ALA A 363 -31.49 -15.14 9.42
N ALA A 364 -30.31 -15.28 8.80
CA ALA A 364 -29.73 -14.24 7.95
C ALA A 364 -30.50 -14.04 6.64
N LEU A 365 -31.06 -15.12 6.08
CA LEU A 365 -31.80 -15.08 4.81
C LEU A 365 -33.24 -14.58 5.00
N ASP A 366 -33.86 -14.88 6.15
CA ASP A 366 -35.23 -14.44 6.47
C ASP A 366 -35.30 -12.95 6.83
N ASP A 367 -34.26 -12.41 7.47
CA ASP A 367 -34.16 -11.00 7.84
C ASP A 367 -33.56 -10.15 6.71
N LYS A 368 -34.41 -9.47 5.94
CA LYS A 368 -33.96 -8.57 4.85
C LYS A 368 -33.09 -7.40 5.31
N THR A 369 -33.15 -7.04 6.59
CA THR A 369 -32.31 -5.99 7.19
C THR A 369 -30.92 -6.50 7.58
N CYS A 370 -30.72 -7.82 7.57
CA CYS A 370 -29.44 -8.46 7.84
C CYS A 370 -28.51 -8.36 6.63
N VAL A 371 -27.47 -7.56 6.76
CA VAL A 371 -26.50 -7.26 5.71
C VAL A 371 -25.31 -8.21 5.79
N MET A 372 -25.03 -8.90 4.70
CA MET A 372 -23.83 -9.69 4.51
C MET A 372 -22.65 -8.82 4.03
N VAL A 373 -21.44 -9.19 4.42
CA VAL A 373 -20.21 -8.87 3.69
C VAL A 373 -19.58 -10.17 3.14
N ASN A 374 -19.37 -10.23 1.83
CA ASN A 374 -18.92 -11.42 1.11
C ASN A 374 -17.39 -11.39 0.88
N ARG A 375 -16.84 -12.38 0.16
CA ARG A 375 -15.45 -12.43 -0.30
C ARG A 375 -15.37 -12.22 -1.81
N ASN A 376 -14.24 -11.65 -2.27
CA ASN A 376 -13.96 -11.48 -3.68
C ASN A 376 -14.06 -12.81 -4.45
N GLN A 377 -14.54 -12.73 -5.69
CA GLN A 377 -14.55 -13.86 -6.62
C GLN A 377 -13.15 -14.48 -6.76
N GLY A 378 -13.10 -15.80 -6.93
CA GLY A 378 -11.86 -16.57 -7.05
C GLY A 378 -11.18 -16.95 -5.73
N ALA A 379 -11.65 -16.46 -4.57
CA ALA A 379 -11.15 -16.92 -3.27
C ALA A 379 -11.74 -18.29 -2.90
N GLY A 380 -10.97 -19.19 -2.27
CA GLY A 380 -11.48 -20.47 -1.78
C GLY A 380 -12.67 -20.31 -0.82
N THR A 381 -12.61 -19.30 0.06
CA THR A 381 -13.73 -18.91 0.94
C THR A 381 -14.99 -18.52 0.16
N ARG A 382 -14.85 -17.96 -1.05
CA ARG A 382 -16.02 -17.60 -1.87
C ARG A 382 -16.76 -18.85 -2.36
N THR A 383 -16.04 -19.88 -2.78
CA THR A 383 -16.62 -21.18 -3.14
C THR A 383 -17.37 -21.80 -1.96
N LEU A 384 -16.78 -21.74 -0.75
CA LEU A 384 -17.43 -22.21 0.48
C LEU A 384 -18.73 -21.45 0.76
N ILE A 385 -18.69 -20.12 0.69
CA ILE A 385 -19.87 -19.26 0.88
C ILE A 385 -20.97 -19.60 -0.13
N ASP A 386 -20.63 -19.68 -1.42
CA ASP A 386 -21.62 -19.93 -2.48
C ASP A 386 -22.27 -21.31 -2.32
N GLY A 387 -21.51 -22.30 -1.85
CA GLY A 387 -22.02 -23.62 -1.45
C GLY A 387 -22.98 -23.57 -0.25
N LEU A 388 -22.67 -22.75 0.77
CA LEU A 388 -23.54 -22.55 1.93
C LEU A 388 -24.86 -21.85 1.57
N LEU A 389 -24.80 -20.87 0.66
CA LEU A 389 -25.96 -20.09 0.24
C LEU A 389 -26.87 -20.82 -0.76
N LYS A 390 -26.38 -21.88 -1.42
CA LYS A 390 -27.14 -22.68 -2.41
C LYS A 390 -27.88 -21.83 -3.46
N GLY A 391 -27.23 -20.76 -3.92
CA GLY A 391 -27.76 -19.82 -4.92
C GLY A 391 -28.52 -18.61 -4.36
N ALA A 392 -28.79 -18.55 -3.05
CA ALA A 392 -29.36 -17.37 -2.41
C ALA A 392 -28.40 -16.17 -2.49
N ARG A 393 -28.97 -14.96 -2.59
CA ARG A 393 -28.23 -13.69 -2.67
C ARG A 393 -28.78 -12.70 -1.63
N PRO A 394 -28.36 -12.80 -0.35
CA PRO A 394 -28.82 -11.92 0.72
C PRO A 394 -28.41 -10.45 0.48
N THR A 395 -29.02 -9.54 1.25
CA THR A 395 -28.62 -8.13 1.28
C THR A 395 -27.12 -8.01 1.51
N GLY A 396 -26.40 -7.22 0.71
CA GLY A 396 -24.94 -7.08 0.83
C GLY A 396 -24.10 -8.16 0.13
N TYR A 397 -24.69 -9.15 -0.54
CA TYR A 397 -23.96 -10.21 -1.30
C TYR A 397 -22.90 -9.68 -2.30
N TRP A 398 -23.12 -8.47 -2.85
CA TRP A 398 -22.23 -7.82 -3.80
C TRP A 398 -21.06 -7.05 -3.16
N ASN A 399 -21.09 -6.86 -1.83
CA ASN A 399 -19.98 -6.28 -1.10
C ASN A 399 -18.86 -7.32 -0.94
N GLN A 400 -17.79 -7.17 -1.71
CA GLN A 400 -16.76 -8.21 -1.90
C GLN A 400 -15.34 -7.69 -1.60
N PRO A 401 -15.02 -7.38 -0.33
CA PRO A 401 -13.66 -7.06 0.06
C PRO A 401 -12.67 -8.19 -0.26
N ARG A 402 -11.38 -7.81 -0.41
CA ARG A 402 -10.30 -8.73 -0.83
C ARG A 402 -9.56 -9.44 0.30
N SER A 403 -9.81 -9.09 1.56
CA SER A 403 -9.16 -9.71 2.72
C SER A 403 -10.14 -10.13 3.82
N HIS A 404 -9.74 -11.10 4.64
CA HIS A 404 -10.47 -11.51 5.84
C HIS A 404 -10.58 -10.36 6.85
N ASN A 405 -9.53 -9.53 7.00
CA ASN A 405 -9.55 -8.34 7.88
C ASN A 405 -10.62 -7.34 7.45
N ALA A 406 -10.80 -7.11 6.14
CA ALA A 406 -11.79 -6.17 5.65
C ALA A 406 -13.24 -6.67 5.88
N VAL A 407 -13.47 -8.00 5.81
CA VAL A 407 -14.74 -8.62 6.20
C VAL A 407 -15.02 -8.37 7.68
N ALA A 408 -14.07 -8.76 8.55
CA ALA A 408 -14.25 -8.64 9.99
C ALA A 408 -14.36 -7.18 10.47
N ALA A 409 -13.58 -6.26 9.88
CA ALA A 409 -13.68 -4.84 10.16
C ALA A 409 -15.04 -4.26 9.75
N ALA A 410 -15.61 -4.66 8.61
CA ALA A 410 -16.95 -4.22 8.22
C ALA A 410 -18.02 -4.67 9.23
N ILE A 411 -17.87 -5.87 9.79
CA ILE A 411 -18.76 -6.40 10.83
C ILE A 411 -18.58 -5.65 12.14
N ALA A 412 -17.34 -5.47 12.60
CA ALA A 412 -17.03 -4.75 13.83
C ALA A 412 -17.51 -3.29 13.80
N GLN A 413 -17.46 -2.65 12.63
CA GLN A 413 -17.88 -1.25 12.42
C GLN A 413 -19.39 -1.09 12.15
N GLY A 414 -20.18 -2.17 12.15
CA GLY A 414 -21.63 -2.10 11.89
C GLY A 414 -22.00 -1.84 10.42
N ARG A 415 -21.05 -1.95 9.48
CA ARG A 415 -21.31 -1.82 8.03
C ARG A 415 -21.90 -3.07 7.40
N ALA A 416 -21.77 -4.21 8.08
CA ALA A 416 -22.40 -5.48 7.74
C ALA A 416 -22.67 -6.24 9.04
N ASP A 417 -23.63 -7.15 9.06
CA ASP A 417 -23.98 -7.96 10.23
C ASP A 417 -23.16 -9.25 10.32
N TRP A 418 -22.86 -9.86 9.18
CA TRP A 418 -22.16 -11.14 9.15
C TRP A 418 -21.33 -11.35 7.87
N GLY A 419 -20.45 -12.34 7.89
CA GLY A 419 -19.67 -12.79 6.74
C GLY A 419 -18.88 -14.05 7.07
N VAL A 420 -17.95 -14.44 6.20
CA VAL A 420 -17.03 -15.57 6.47
C VAL A 420 -15.60 -15.09 6.50
N ALA A 421 -14.90 -15.38 7.61
CA ALA A 421 -13.50 -15.06 7.80
C ALA A 421 -12.78 -16.17 8.59
N ILE A 422 -11.50 -15.96 8.89
CA ILE A 422 -10.70 -16.91 9.68
C ILE A 422 -10.80 -16.58 11.17
N LYS A 423 -10.77 -17.60 12.04
CA LYS A 423 -10.87 -17.46 13.49
C LYS A 423 -9.90 -16.43 14.10
N PRO A 424 -8.60 -16.42 13.75
CA PRO A 424 -7.66 -15.42 14.28
C PRO A 424 -8.08 -13.96 14.08
N VAL A 425 -8.71 -13.67 12.94
CA VAL A 425 -9.16 -12.32 12.60
C VAL A 425 -10.44 -11.96 13.36
N ALA A 426 -11.34 -12.92 13.56
CA ALA A 426 -12.52 -12.71 14.39
C ALA A 426 -12.14 -12.46 15.86
N ASP A 427 -11.20 -13.26 16.39
CA ASP A 427 -10.70 -13.14 17.76
C ASP A 427 -10.03 -11.78 18.00
N ALA A 428 -9.19 -11.32 17.06
CA ALA A 428 -8.49 -10.03 17.15
C ALA A 428 -9.45 -8.83 17.26
N LEU A 429 -10.68 -8.94 16.73
CA LEU A 429 -11.72 -7.92 16.82
C LEU A 429 -12.83 -8.27 17.81
N SER A 430 -12.63 -9.29 18.65
CA SER A 430 -13.60 -9.76 19.65
C SER A 430 -14.98 -10.11 19.08
N LEU A 431 -15.03 -10.63 17.85
CA LEU A 431 -16.27 -11.01 17.17
C LEU A 431 -16.75 -12.42 17.56
N GLY A 432 -18.02 -12.72 17.29
CA GLY A 432 -18.60 -14.05 17.36
C GLY A 432 -18.15 -14.92 16.18
N PHE A 433 -18.08 -16.23 16.39
CA PHE A 433 -17.53 -17.17 15.41
C PHE A 433 -18.23 -18.53 15.48
N ILE A 434 -18.76 -19.01 14.36
CA ILE A 434 -19.26 -20.39 14.19
C ILE A 434 -18.33 -21.12 13.21
N PRO A 435 -17.65 -22.22 13.61
CA PRO A 435 -16.74 -22.96 12.75
C PRO A 435 -17.41 -23.52 11.49
N LEU A 436 -16.73 -23.43 10.35
CA LEU A 436 -17.15 -24.01 9.08
C LEU A 436 -16.24 -25.15 8.63
N GLY A 437 -14.93 -24.94 8.68
CA GLY A 437 -13.96 -25.93 8.22
C GLY A 437 -12.54 -25.42 8.25
N ALA A 438 -11.59 -26.33 8.43
CA ALA A 438 -10.18 -26.03 8.30
C ALA A 438 -9.78 -25.92 6.83
N GLU A 439 -8.94 -24.94 6.50
CA GLU A 439 -8.25 -24.87 5.21
C GLU A 439 -6.74 -24.99 5.41
N HIS A 440 -6.07 -25.62 4.44
CA HIS A 440 -4.62 -25.72 4.40
C HIS A 440 -4.03 -24.51 3.69
N TYR A 441 -3.08 -23.85 4.36
CA TYR A 441 -2.29 -22.77 3.81
C TYR A 441 -0.84 -23.24 3.72
N ASP A 442 -0.41 -23.58 2.50
CA ASP A 442 0.89 -24.16 2.22
C ASP A 442 1.66 -23.30 1.22
N PHE A 443 2.93 -23.62 0.99
CA PHE A 443 3.81 -22.85 0.13
C PHE A 443 4.34 -23.72 -1.01
N ALA A 444 3.97 -23.39 -2.25
CA ALA A 444 4.55 -24.01 -3.42
C ALA A 444 5.91 -23.39 -3.74
N VAL A 445 6.88 -24.24 -4.09
CA VAL A 445 8.23 -23.86 -4.54
C VAL A 445 8.65 -24.73 -5.72
N LEU A 446 9.56 -24.23 -6.55
CA LEU A 446 10.21 -25.04 -7.59
C LEU A 446 11.37 -25.84 -7.00
N GLU A 447 11.46 -27.11 -7.37
CA GLU A 447 12.59 -27.97 -6.99
C GLU A 447 13.91 -27.49 -7.59
N SER A 448 13.86 -26.93 -8.80
CA SER A 448 15.00 -26.32 -9.50
C SER A 448 15.26 -24.86 -9.11
N SER A 449 14.69 -24.37 -8.00
CA SER A 449 14.81 -22.96 -7.63
C SER A 449 16.27 -22.53 -7.45
N ARG A 450 16.64 -21.40 -8.06
CA ARG A 450 17.95 -20.76 -7.88
C ARG A 450 18.17 -20.21 -6.47
N SER A 451 17.10 -20.06 -5.69
CA SER A 451 17.10 -19.41 -4.38
C SER A 451 17.08 -20.44 -3.25
N VAL A 452 17.71 -21.61 -3.44
CA VAL A 452 17.71 -22.72 -2.46
C VAL A 452 18.05 -22.22 -1.05
N ALA A 453 19.11 -21.44 -0.89
CA ALA A 453 19.52 -20.91 0.41
C ALA A 453 18.49 -19.98 1.07
N ALA A 454 17.72 -19.22 0.27
CA ALA A 454 16.65 -18.35 0.78
C ALA A 454 15.40 -19.17 1.14
N ILE A 455 15.07 -20.19 0.36
CA ILE A 455 13.97 -21.12 0.63
C ILE A 455 14.24 -21.95 1.89
N THR A 456 15.47 -22.46 2.06
CA THR A 456 15.86 -23.17 3.29
C THR A 456 15.75 -22.26 4.52
N ALA A 457 16.20 -21.01 4.41
CA ALA A 457 16.02 -20.06 5.49
C ALA A 457 14.54 -19.77 5.79
N PHE A 458 13.67 -19.76 4.77
CA PHE A 458 12.23 -19.66 4.96
C PHE A 458 11.66 -20.88 5.71
N GLU A 459 12.05 -22.10 5.35
CA GLU A 459 11.64 -23.34 6.04
C GLU A 459 12.09 -23.32 7.52
N GLU A 460 13.32 -22.88 7.80
CA GLU A 460 13.81 -22.70 9.16
C GLU A 460 13.02 -21.64 9.95
N ALA A 461 12.75 -20.50 9.33
CA ALA A 461 11.97 -19.42 9.93
C ALA A 461 10.52 -19.86 10.18
N LEU A 462 9.94 -20.65 9.28
CA LEU A 462 8.61 -21.24 9.43
C LEU A 462 8.56 -22.14 10.67
N SER A 463 9.51 -23.07 10.80
CA SER A 463 9.62 -23.96 11.95
C SER A 463 9.77 -23.20 13.27
N LYS A 464 10.64 -22.18 13.32
CA LYS A 464 10.81 -21.30 14.50
C LYS A 464 9.55 -20.49 14.83
N SER A 465 8.70 -20.23 13.83
CA SER A 465 7.47 -19.46 13.97
C SER A 465 6.28 -20.28 14.50
N HIS A 466 6.40 -21.61 14.65
CA HIS A 466 5.30 -22.47 15.09
C HIS A 466 4.64 -22.01 16.40
N ARG A 467 5.43 -21.54 17.38
CA ARG A 467 4.88 -21.00 18.63
C ARG A 467 4.05 -19.75 18.39
N ALA A 468 4.55 -18.80 17.59
CA ALA A 468 3.84 -17.57 17.26
C ALA A 468 2.55 -17.87 16.46
N LEU A 469 2.61 -18.80 15.52
CA LEU A 469 1.45 -19.26 14.75
C LEU A 469 0.36 -19.87 15.65
N ARG A 470 0.74 -20.70 16.64
CA ARG A 470 -0.22 -21.26 17.61
C ARG A 470 -0.85 -20.18 18.49
N VAL A 471 -0.07 -19.18 18.92
CA VAL A 471 -0.60 -18.02 19.67
C VAL A 471 -1.61 -17.24 18.83
N LEU A 472 -1.37 -17.13 17.53
CA LEU A 472 -2.32 -16.52 16.58
C LEU A 472 -3.54 -17.41 16.31
N GLY A 473 -3.61 -18.65 16.80
CA GLY A 473 -4.74 -19.56 16.59
C GLY A 473 -4.64 -20.41 15.31
N PHE A 474 -3.45 -20.53 14.72
CA PHE A 474 -3.18 -21.47 13.64
C PHE A 474 -2.71 -22.82 14.16
N VAL A 475 -2.84 -23.86 13.33
CA VAL A 475 -2.31 -25.20 13.60
C VAL A 475 -1.19 -25.48 12.60
N PRO A 476 0.09 -25.26 12.98
CA PRO A 476 1.22 -25.59 12.12
C PRO A 476 1.24 -27.08 11.78
N SER A 477 1.60 -27.39 10.53
CA SER A 477 1.71 -28.75 10.00
C SER A 477 2.89 -29.52 10.56
#